data_AF-A0A2W2JK95-F1
#
_entry.id   AF-A0A2W2JK95-F1
#
_cell.length_a   1.000
_cell.length_b   1.000
_cell.length_c   1.000
_cell.angle_alpha   90.00
_cell.angle_beta   90.00
_cell.angle_gamma   90.00
#
_symmetry.space_group_name_H-M   'P 1'
#
loop_
_entity.id
_entity.type
_entity.pdbx_description
1 polymer ?
#
loop_
_entity_poly.entity_id
_entity_poly.type
_entity_poly.pdbx_seq_one_letter_code
_entity_poly.pdbx_strand_id
1 'polypeptide(L)'
;MSDDAEDVVGVLTEQIEQRFGMSIGELKTAVAAAPDANRQATDVVRWHGLLTESQTALERAEDDLLRALETQPSEVDDPTMDLAHRVNAAVTARDGRAMVVRWLLDPDAPGKRGPDADRLARLDRGRRQGPAVPTSAPARPATAPATGRGVLR
;
A
#
# COMPACT_ATOMS: atom_id res chain seq x y z
N MET A 1 27.46 -7.06 -7.45
CA MET A 1 26.30 -6.55 -8.20
C MET A 1 25.74 -5.46 -7.33
N SER A 2 25.56 -4.26 -7.87
CA SER A 2 25.08 -3.13 -7.06
C SER A 2 23.65 -3.39 -6.64
N ASP A 3 23.37 -3.06 -5.39
CA ASP A 3 22.10 -3.27 -4.70
C ASP A 3 21.06 -2.23 -5.16
N ASP A 4 20.62 -2.33 -6.41
CA ASP A 4 19.66 -1.38 -7.00
C ASP A 4 18.32 -1.34 -6.21
N ALA A 5 18.04 -2.34 -5.37
CA ALA A 5 16.87 -2.40 -4.50
C ALA A 5 17.09 -1.69 -3.15
N GLU A 6 18.22 -1.92 -2.47
CA GLU A 6 18.63 -1.09 -1.31
C GLU A 6 18.79 0.39 -1.73
N ASP A 7 19.20 0.64 -2.98
CA ASP A 7 19.33 1.98 -3.54
C ASP A 7 17.99 2.75 -3.54
N VAL A 8 16.85 2.10 -3.84
CA VAL A 8 15.55 2.80 -3.86
C VAL A 8 15.16 3.32 -2.48
N VAL A 9 15.29 2.49 -1.43
CA VAL A 9 14.95 2.89 -0.06
C VAL A 9 15.95 3.93 0.45
N GLY A 10 17.25 3.74 0.18
CA GLY A 10 18.31 4.67 0.54
C GLY A 10 18.09 6.05 -0.09
N VAL A 11 17.97 6.11 -1.41
CA VAL A 11 17.74 7.34 -2.19
C VAL A 11 16.48 8.08 -1.73
N LEU A 12 15.38 7.37 -1.50
CA LEU A 12 14.15 8.00 -1.00
C LEU A 12 14.28 8.46 0.45
N THR A 13 15.03 7.75 1.29
CA THR A 13 15.34 8.20 2.66
C THR A 13 16.12 9.50 2.62
N GLU A 14 17.19 9.57 1.82
CA GLU A 14 17.99 10.79 1.65
C GLU A 14 17.15 11.97 1.14
N GLN A 15 16.25 11.73 0.17
CA GLN A 15 15.36 12.78 -0.34
C GLN A 15 14.37 13.27 0.73
N ILE A 16 13.87 12.39 1.59
CA ILE A 16 13.04 12.78 2.75
C ILE A 16 13.87 13.66 3.68
N GLU A 17 15.06 13.23 4.04
CA GLU A 17 15.92 13.96 4.98
C GLU A 17 16.30 15.34 4.45
N GLN A 18 16.66 15.44 3.17
CA GLN A 18 16.90 16.71 2.49
C GLN A 18 15.66 17.61 2.50
N ARG A 19 14.47 17.06 2.30
CA ARG A 19 13.21 17.83 2.25
C ARG A 19 12.80 18.41 3.60
N PHE A 20 13.07 17.68 4.68
CA PHE A 20 12.66 18.07 6.04
C PHE A 20 13.80 18.65 6.89
N GLY A 21 15.05 18.54 6.44
CA GLY A 21 16.22 19.07 7.14
C GLY A 21 16.56 18.35 8.44
N MET A 22 16.14 17.09 8.58
CA MET A 22 16.36 16.23 9.75
C MET A 22 16.44 14.77 9.31
N SER A 23 17.09 13.93 10.11
CA SER A 23 17.15 12.50 9.85
C SER A 23 15.77 11.86 9.90
N ILE A 24 15.61 10.70 9.24
CA ILE A 24 14.34 9.96 9.23
C ILE A 24 13.90 9.54 10.65
N GLY A 25 14.87 9.29 11.55
CA GLY A 25 14.60 8.96 12.95
C GLY A 25 14.07 10.17 13.74
N GLU A 26 14.66 11.34 13.55
CA GLU A 26 14.18 12.59 14.15
C GLU A 26 12.79 12.94 13.62
N LEU A 27 12.56 12.79 12.31
CA LEU A 27 11.26 13.03 11.69
C LEU A 27 10.17 12.10 12.26
N LYS A 28 10.47 10.81 12.40
CA LYS A 28 9.57 9.83 13.05
C LYS A 28 9.23 10.25 14.48
N THR A 29 10.22 10.72 15.23
CA THR A 29 10.03 11.19 16.61
C THR A 29 9.16 12.44 16.67
N ALA A 30 9.41 13.42 15.80
CA ALA A 30 8.63 14.66 15.72
C ALA A 30 7.18 14.40 15.33
N VAL A 31 6.94 13.53 14.33
CA VAL A 31 5.60 13.12 13.91
C VAL A 31 4.87 12.36 15.03
N ALA A 32 5.55 11.47 15.75
CA ALA A 32 4.94 10.76 16.87
C ALA A 32 4.53 11.70 18.02
N ALA A 33 5.32 12.74 18.27
CA ALA A 33 5.03 13.73 19.31
C ALA A 33 3.87 14.67 18.93
N ALA A 34 3.77 15.06 17.65
CA ALA A 34 2.77 16.02 17.17
C ALA A 34 2.28 15.69 15.75
N PRO A 35 1.45 14.64 15.57
CA PRO A 35 1.06 14.14 14.25
C PRO A 35 0.24 15.13 13.42
N ASP A 36 -0.46 16.06 14.07
CA ASP A 36 -1.28 17.08 13.40
C ASP A 36 -0.49 18.36 13.04
N ALA A 37 0.74 18.53 13.53
CA ALA A 37 1.55 19.73 13.27
C ALA A 37 1.98 19.83 11.80
N ASN A 38 2.18 18.69 11.14
CA ASN A 38 2.48 18.62 9.72
C ASN A 38 1.96 17.32 9.11
N ARG A 39 0.76 17.38 8.51
CA ARG A 39 0.14 16.21 7.86
C ARG A 39 0.99 15.61 6.75
N GLN A 40 1.72 16.44 5.99
CA GLN A 40 2.60 15.93 4.93
C GLN A 40 3.75 15.10 5.52
N ALA A 41 4.38 15.57 6.60
CA ALA A 41 5.41 14.81 7.30
C ALA A 41 4.86 13.47 7.82
N THR A 42 3.65 13.49 8.40
CA THR A 42 2.98 12.29 8.89
C THR A 42 2.73 11.27 7.78
N ASP A 43 2.23 11.72 6.62
CA ASP A 43 2.02 10.84 5.47
C ASP A 43 3.35 10.30 4.92
N VAL A 44 4.37 11.14 4.78
CA VAL A 44 5.70 10.71 4.31
C VAL A 44 6.30 9.65 5.24
N VAL A 45 6.28 9.86 6.56
CA VAL A 45 6.80 8.89 7.54
C VAL A 45 6.06 7.56 7.45
N ARG A 46 4.72 7.60 7.32
CA ARG A 46 3.91 6.40 7.18
C ARG A 46 4.28 5.63 5.90
N TRP A 47 4.35 6.31 4.76
CA TRP A 47 4.66 5.67 3.48
C TRP A 47 6.11 5.19 3.38
N HIS A 48 7.05 5.89 4.01
CA HIS A 48 8.43 5.42 4.17
C HIS A 48 8.48 4.12 4.98
N GLY A 49 7.75 4.04 6.09
CA GLY A 49 7.64 2.79 6.87
C GLY A 49 7.13 1.62 6.04
N LEU A 50 6.05 1.84 5.28
CA LEU A 50 5.49 0.82 4.39
C LEU A 50 6.45 0.41 3.27
N LEU A 51 7.27 1.34 2.76
CA LEU A 51 8.32 1.05 1.79
C LEU A 51 9.41 0.15 2.40
N THR A 52 9.91 0.48 3.60
CA THR A 52 10.89 -0.36 4.30
C THR A 52 10.33 -1.75 4.58
N GLU A 53 9.09 -1.86 5.03
CA GLU A 53 8.42 -3.15 5.24
C GLU A 53 8.34 -3.99 3.96
N SER A 54 8.00 -3.36 2.82
CA SER A 54 7.96 -4.04 1.53
C SER A 54 9.34 -4.48 1.02
N GLN A 55 10.39 -3.71 1.32
CA GLN A 55 11.76 -4.07 0.98
C GLN A 55 12.20 -5.31 1.77
N THR A 56 11.97 -5.34 3.08
CA THR A 56 12.28 -6.53 3.90
C THR A 56 11.44 -7.75 3.49
N ALA A 57 10.19 -7.55 3.02
CA ALA A 57 9.38 -8.64 2.51
C ALA A 57 9.91 -9.20 1.17
N LEU A 58 10.45 -8.33 0.31
CA LEU A 58 11.10 -8.72 -0.94
C LEU A 58 12.35 -9.55 -0.67
N GLU A 59 13.25 -9.07 0.19
CA GLU A 59 14.49 -9.78 0.57
C GLU A 59 14.18 -11.20 1.06
N ARG A 60 13.18 -11.35 1.95
CA ARG A 60 12.78 -12.68 2.43
C ARG A 60 12.23 -13.57 1.32
N ALA A 61 11.45 -13.00 0.39
CA ALA A 61 10.90 -13.78 -0.73
C ALA A 61 12.00 -14.24 -1.68
N GLU A 62 13.02 -13.40 -1.91
CA GLU A 62 14.19 -13.72 -2.72
C GLU A 62 15.04 -14.80 -2.05
N ASP A 63 15.32 -14.67 -0.75
CA ASP A 63 16.05 -15.68 0.03
C ASP A 63 15.36 -17.04 -0.01
N ASP A 64 14.03 -17.07 0.14
CA ASP A 64 13.25 -18.30 0.08
C ASP A 64 13.29 -18.94 -1.32
N LEU A 65 13.21 -18.14 -2.38
CA LEU A 65 13.33 -18.62 -3.76
C LEU A 65 14.74 -19.16 -4.03
N LEU A 66 15.79 -18.44 -3.64
CA LEU A 66 17.18 -18.87 -3.80
C LEU A 66 17.43 -20.19 -3.08
N ARG A 67 16.98 -20.31 -1.82
CA ARG A 67 17.11 -21.55 -1.04
C ARG A 67 16.41 -22.73 -1.73
N ALA A 68 15.24 -22.52 -2.33
CA ALA A 68 14.55 -23.57 -3.07
C ALA A 68 15.33 -24.00 -4.32
N LEU A 69 15.81 -23.02 -5.10
CA LEU A 69 16.60 -23.27 -6.32
C LEU A 69 17.92 -23.99 -6.03
N GLU A 70 18.60 -23.66 -4.93
CA GLU A 70 19.83 -24.36 -4.52
C GLU A 70 19.63 -25.85 -4.24
N THR A 71 18.42 -26.23 -3.83
CA THR A 71 18.06 -27.63 -3.55
C THR A 71 17.51 -28.38 -4.75
N GLN A 72 17.26 -27.71 -5.88
CA GLN A 72 16.72 -28.31 -7.10
C GLN A 72 17.78 -28.48 -8.19
N PRO A 73 18.17 -29.72 -8.52
CA PRO A 73 19.16 -29.99 -9.56
C PRO A 73 18.58 -30.01 -11.00
N SER A 74 17.27 -29.80 -11.18
CA SER A 74 16.55 -29.97 -12.46
C SER A 74 15.50 -28.87 -12.70
N GLU A 75 14.56 -29.10 -13.62
CA GLU A 75 13.45 -28.19 -13.96
C GLU A 75 12.69 -27.69 -12.73
N VAL A 76 12.28 -26.41 -12.78
CA VAL A 76 11.57 -25.70 -11.71
C VAL A 76 10.17 -26.30 -11.57
N ASP A 77 9.85 -26.79 -10.37
CA ASP A 77 8.54 -27.35 -10.06
C ASP A 77 7.50 -26.26 -9.71
N ASP A 78 6.22 -26.65 -9.69
CA ASP A 78 5.10 -25.75 -9.38
C ASP A 78 5.28 -25.02 -8.02
N PRO A 79 5.72 -25.67 -6.92
CA PRO A 79 6.04 -24.96 -5.68
C PRO A 79 7.10 -23.88 -5.82
N THR A 80 8.17 -24.11 -6.58
CA THR A 80 9.22 -23.11 -6.79
C THR A 80 8.73 -21.98 -7.70
N MET A 81 7.86 -22.29 -8.66
CA MET A 81 7.15 -21.26 -9.44
C MET A 81 6.27 -20.35 -8.56
N ASP A 82 5.59 -20.91 -7.55
CA ASP A 82 4.83 -20.09 -6.59
C ASP A 82 5.74 -19.13 -5.81
N LEU A 83 6.95 -19.55 -5.43
CA LEU A 83 7.95 -18.67 -4.80
C LEU A 83 8.32 -17.51 -5.72
N ALA A 84 8.55 -17.78 -7.00
CA ALA A 84 8.83 -16.75 -8.00
C ALA A 84 7.66 -15.75 -8.14
N HIS A 85 6.42 -16.23 -8.12
CA HIS A 85 5.25 -15.35 -8.10
C HIS A 85 5.19 -14.47 -6.85
N ARG A 86 5.60 -14.98 -5.67
CA ARG A 86 5.68 -14.17 -4.44
C ARG A 86 6.73 -13.06 -4.54
N VAL A 87 7.90 -13.34 -5.12
CA VAL A 87 8.92 -12.31 -5.39
C VAL A 87 8.34 -11.21 -6.27
N ASN A 88 7.68 -11.56 -7.38
CA ASN A 88 7.07 -10.57 -8.28
C ASN A 88 5.99 -9.71 -7.57
N ALA A 89 5.19 -10.32 -6.70
CA ALA A 89 4.22 -9.59 -5.89
C ALA A 89 4.89 -8.63 -4.89
N ALA A 90 6.00 -9.04 -4.28
CA ALA A 90 6.78 -8.21 -3.36
C ALA A 90 7.44 -7.02 -4.08
N VAL A 91 8.02 -7.22 -5.27
CA VAL A 91 8.54 -6.14 -6.11
C VAL A 91 7.43 -5.13 -6.45
N THR A 92 6.28 -5.63 -6.91
CA THR A 92 5.13 -4.78 -7.25
C THR A 92 4.69 -3.92 -6.05
N ALA A 93 4.69 -4.50 -4.84
CA ALA A 93 4.36 -3.77 -3.63
C ALA A 93 5.40 -2.68 -3.32
N ARG A 94 6.71 -3.02 -3.36
CA ARG A 94 7.81 -2.07 -3.13
C ARG A 94 7.74 -0.90 -4.09
N ASP A 95 7.59 -1.17 -5.38
CA ASP A 95 7.56 -0.12 -6.41
C ASP A 95 6.34 0.78 -6.25
N GLY A 96 5.18 0.20 -5.92
CA GLY A 96 3.98 0.96 -5.58
C GLY A 96 4.19 1.90 -4.38
N ARG A 97 4.86 1.44 -3.31
CA ARG A 97 5.19 2.28 -2.15
C ARG A 97 6.19 3.38 -2.53
N ALA A 98 7.25 3.05 -3.27
CA ALA A 98 8.26 3.99 -3.73
C ALA A 98 7.66 5.10 -4.61
N MET A 99 6.76 4.74 -5.53
CA MET A 99 6.02 5.70 -6.35
C MET A 99 5.22 6.69 -5.51
N VAL A 100 4.55 6.23 -4.45
CA VAL A 100 3.77 7.12 -3.57
C VAL A 100 4.70 8.04 -2.76
N VAL A 101 5.81 7.53 -2.23
CA VAL A 101 6.80 8.38 -1.53
C VAL A 101 7.34 9.45 -2.48
N ARG A 102 7.71 9.08 -3.71
CA ARG A 102 8.17 10.04 -4.73
C ARG A 102 7.12 11.09 -5.04
N TRP A 103 5.87 10.67 -5.22
CA TRP A 103 4.74 11.59 -5.41
C TRP A 103 4.58 12.53 -4.21
N LEU A 104 4.73 12.06 -2.96
CA LEU A 104 4.62 12.88 -1.75
C LEU A 104 5.73 13.93 -1.62
N LEU A 105 6.94 13.61 -2.07
CA LEU A 105 8.10 14.51 -2.02
C LEU A 105 8.09 15.55 -3.13
N ASP A 106 7.56 15.23 -4.30
CA ASP A 106 7.49 16.15 -5.43
C ASP A 106 6.38 17.21 -5.20
N PRO A 107 6.72 18.51 -5.07
CA PRO A 107 5.73 19.56 -4.90
C PRO A 107 4.93 19.86 -6.18
N ASP A 108 5.44 19.47 -7.35
CA ASP A 108 4.85 19.68 -8.68
C ASP A 108 4.12 18.44 -9.21
N ALA A 109 4.03 17.38 -8.39
CA ALA A 109 3.45 16.11 -8.79
C ALA A 109 2.01 16.25 -9.33
N PRO A 110 1.62 15.49 -10.37
CA PRO A 110 0.27 15.49 -10.90
C PRO A 110 -0.79 15.28 -9.81
N GLY A 111 -1.86 16.07 -9.85
CA GLY A 111 -2.94 16.01 -8.88
C GLY A 111 -2.71 16.78 -7.57
N LYS A 112 -1.52 17.36 -7.34
CA LYS A 112 -1.28 18.28 -6.21
C LYS A 112 -1.61 19.74 -6.50
N ARG A 113 -1.72 20.12 -7.77
CA ARG A 113 -2.02 21.49 -8.21
C ARG A 113 -3.07 21.49 -9.33
N GLY A 114 -3.71 22.64 -9.51
CA GLY A 114 -4.68 22.85 -10.57
C GLY A 114 -6.11 22.40 -10.22
N PRO A 115 -7.04 22.48 -11.20
CA PRO A 115 -8.47 22.36 -10.96
C PRO A 115 -8.92 21.00 -10.41
N ASP A 116 -8.17 19.94 -10.69
CA ASP A 116 -8.44 18.60 -10.15
C ASP A 116 -8.01 18.48 -8.68
N ALA A 117 -6.87 19.07 -8.31
CA ALA A 117 -6.45 19.18 -6.91
C ALA A 117 -7.44 20.03 -6.10
N ASP A 118 -7.93 21.13 -6.69
CA ASP A 118 -8.98 21.95 -6.08
C ASP A 118 -10.29 21.18 -5.91
N ARG A 119 -10.65 20.33 -6.88
CA ARG A 119 -11.84 19.47 -6.80
C ARG A 119 -11.68 18.44 -5.68
N LEU A 120 -10.54 17.77 -5.56
CA LEU A 120 -10.22 16.86 -4.46
C LEU A 120 -10.22 17.56 -3.10
N ALA A 121 -9.57 18.72 -2.99
CA ALA A 121 -9.56 19.51 -1.75
C ALA A 121 -10.94 20.03 -1.34
N ARG A 122 -11.85 20.26 -2.30
CA ARG A 122 -13.27 20.56 -2.03
C ARG A 122 -14.02 19.32 -1.52
N LEU A 123 -13.75 18.16 -2.09
CA LEU A 123 -14.35 16.89 -1.64
C LEU A 123 -13.87 16.48 -0.24
N ASP A 124 -12.59 16.73 0.09
CA ASP A 124 -12.04 16.44 1.42
C ASP A 124 -12.51 17.43 2.49
N ARG A 125 -12.60 18.74 2.16
CA ARG A 125 -13.19 19.75 3.06
C ARG A 125 -14.69 19.54 3.24
N GLY A 126 -15.37 19.07 2.20
CA GLY A 126 -16.75 18.63 2.25
C GLY A 126 -16.82 17.21 2.79
N ARG A 127 -16.49 17.00 4.06
CA ARG A 127 -16.75 15.76 4.82
C ARG A 127 -18.22 15.35 4.59
N ARG A 128 -18.43 14.54 3.55
CA ARG A 128 -19.67 13.90 3.07
C ARG A 128 -20.97 14.57 3.53
N GLN A 129 -21.34 15.67 2.89
CA GLN A 129 -22.73 16.18 2.88
C GLN A 129 -23.33 16.17 1.46
N GLY A 130 -22.81 15.34 0.55
CA GLY A 130 -23.52 15.07 -0.70
C GLY A 130 -24.80 14.30 -0.38
N PRO A 131 -25.93 14.60 -1.06
CA PRO A 131 -27.17 13.88 -0.83
C PRO A 131 -26.91 12.39 -1.08
N ALA A 132 -27.09 11.56 -0.04
CA ALA A 132 -27.07 10.13 -0.22
C ALA A 132 -28.19 9.79 -1.19
N VAL A 133 -27.85 9.37 -2.40
CA VAL A 133 -28.83 8.81 -3.33
C VAL A 133 -29.38 7.57 -2.63
N PRO A 134 -30.69 7.48 -2.37
CA PRO A 134 -31.26 6.32 -1.70
C PRO A 134 -31.09 5.11 -2.61
N THR A 135 -30.10 4.26 -2.31
CA THR A 135 -29.96 2.95 -2.92
C THR A 135 -31.02 2.04 -2.32
N SER A 136 -31.97 1.59 -3.14
CA SER A 136 -32.93 0.57 -2.72
C SER A 136 -32.18 -0.71 -2.37
N ALA A 137 -32.59 -1.36 -1.28
CA ALA A 137 -32.02 -2.64 -0.88
C ALA A 137 -32.22 -3.69 -1.99
N PRO A 138 -31.24 -4.59 -2.21
CA PRO A 138 -31.38 -5.66 -3.18
C PRO A 138 -32.58 -6.55 -2.82
N ALA A 139 -33.39 -6.90 -3.83
CA ALA A 139 -34.56 -7.73 -3.64
C ALA A 139 -34.14 -9.11 -3.06
N ARG A 140 -34.68 -9.43 -1.88
CA ARG A 140 -34.44 -10.71 -1.23
C ARG A 140 -35.20 -11.81 -2.01
N PRO A 141 -34.57 -12.96 -2.32
CA PRO A 141 -35.27 -14.06 -2.98
C PRO A 141 -36.49 -14.52 -2.18
N ALA A 142 -37.62 -14.73 -2.86
CA ALA A 142 -38.84 -15.21 -2.25
C ALA A 142 -38.64 -16.61 -1.67
N THR A 143 -38.87 -16.76 -0.36
CA THR A 143 -38.99 -18.04 0.31
C THR A 143 -40.20 -18.79 -0.25
N ALA A 144 -39.98 -19.95 -0.86
CA ALA A 144 -41.06 -20.85 -1.28
C ALA A 144 -41.90 -21.29 -0.07
N PRO A 145 -43.24 -21.40 -0.20
CA PRO A 145 -44.08 -21.85 0.90
C PRO A 145 -43.80 -23.32 1.21
N ALA A 146 -43.47 -23.60 2.47
CA ALA A 146 -43.38 -24.95 2.99
C ALA A 146 -44.77 -25.62 2.95
N THR A 147 -44.91 -26.65 2.12
CA THR A 147 -46.08 -27.50 2.07
C THR A 147 -46.18 -28.30 3.36
N GLY A 148 -47.19 -27.97 4.17
CA GLY A 148 -47.52 -28.70 5.37
C GLY A 148 -47.95 -30.14 5.05
N ARG A 149 -47.46 -31.08 5.88
CA ARG A 149 -48.14 -32.36 6.12
C ARG A 149 -47.92 -32.74 7.59
N GLY A 150 -48.77 -32.17 8.44
CA GLY A 150 -49.13 -32.80 9.71
C GLY A 150 -50.27 -33.76 9.45
N VAL A 151 -50.05 -35.05 9.68
CA VAL A 151 -51.12 -36.02 9.96
C VAL A 151 -50.72 -36.70 11.26
N LEU A 152 -51.46 -36.39 12.32
CA LEU A 152 -51.55 -37.15 13.55
C LEU A 152 -52.95 -37.78 13.58
N ARG A 153 -53.04 -39.07 13.27
CA ARG A 153 -53.73 -40.11 14.07
C ARG A 153 -53.74 -41.43 13.31
#